data_AF-A0A4Y2L375-F1
#
_entry.id   AF-A0A4Y2L375-F1
#
_cell.length_a   1.000
_cell.length_b   1.000
_cell.length_c   1.000
_cell.angle_alpha   90.00
_cell.angle_beta   90.00
_cell.angle_gamma   90.00
#
_symmetry.space_group_name_H-M   'P 1'
#
loop_
_entity.id
_entity.type
_entity.pdbx_description
1 polymer ?
#
loop_
_entity_poly.entity_id
_entity_poly.type
_entity_poly.pdbx_seq_one_letter_code
_entity_poly.pdbx_strand_id
1 'polypeptide(L)'
;MLGLGLHAWIRCFERLFHFSYKIEVKKWPGRKQDKEKLEKHKKVIQDRFKKEMGLLIDIPRQISGTTNDGNTDRRFFANPTLSSDITGLDMKLIKRFSLTLRIISSEQEIDEDAFEKYTFHPEKLYVQLYNWYYMPATCP
;
A
#
# COMPACT_ATOMS: atom_id res chain seq x y z
N MET A 1 9.40 -22.10 -6.86
CA MET A 1 9.61 -20.66 -7.13
C MET A 1 8.85 -19.82 -6.08
N LEU A 2 9.16 -19.96 -4.78
CA LEU A 2 8.31 -19.48 -3.66
C LEU A 2 8.65 -18.07 -3.11
N GLY A 3 9.63 -17.38 -3.70
CA GLY A 3 10.15 -16.11 -3.16
C GLY A 3 9.55 -14.82 -3.74
N LEU A 4 8.88 -14.89 -4.90
CA LEU A 4 8.41 -13.69 -5.62
C LEU A 4 7.08 -13.16 -5.06
N GLY A 5 6.16 -14.04 -4.68
CA GLY A 5 4.85 -13.67 -4.12
C GLY A 5 4.98 -12.87 -2.83
N LEU A 6 5.55 -13.45 -1.77
CA LEU A 6 5.67 -12.80 -0.45
C LEU A 6 6.32 -11.42 -0.53
N HIS A 7 7.41 -11.28 -1.29
CA HIS A 7 8.07 -9.99 -1.45
C HIS A 7 7.22 -8.97 -2.22
N ALA A 8 6.41 -9.40 -3.19
CA ALA A 8 5.49 -8.51 -3.90
C ALA A 8 4.41 -7.96 -2.96
N TRP A 9 3.84 -8.80 -2.09
CA TRP A 9 2.85 -8.37 -1.09
C TRP A 9 3.42 -7.32 -0.13
N ILE A 10 4.58 -7.60 0.48
CA ILE A 10 5.23 -6.69 1.44
C ILE A 10 5.59 -5.37 0.76
N ARG A 11 6.22 -5.42 -0.42
CA ARG A 11 6.64 -4.20 -1.14
C ARG A 11 5.46 -3.36 -1.62
N CYS A 12 4.39 -4.00 -2.07
CA CYS A 12 3.17 -3.30 -2.47
C CYS A 12 2.53 -2.61 -1.26
N PHE A 13 2.44 -3.32 -0.13
CA PHE A 13 1.96 -2.77 1.12
C PHE A 13 2.79 -1.55 1.57
N GLU A 14 4.11 -1.68 1.64
CA GLU A 14 5.01 -0.58 2.05
C GLU A 14 4.84 0.67 1.17
N ARG A 15 4.64 0.49 -0.14
CA ARG A 15 4.43 1.61 -1.06
C ARG A 15 3.10 2.31 -0.83
N LEU A 16 2.01 1.56 -0.74
CA LEU A 16 0.69 2.11 -0.43
C LEU A 16 0.71 2.83 0.91
N PHE A 17 1.38 2.25 1.89
CA PHE A 17 1.49 2.80 3.22
C PHE A 17 2.33 4.09 3.26
N HIS A 18 3.52 4.11 2.65
CA HIS A 18 4.31 5.34 2.52
C HIS A 18 3.61 6.41 1.68
N PHE A 19 2.80 6.00 0.71
CA PHE A 19 1.97 6.91 -0.06
C PHE A 19 0.88 7.53 0.80
N SER A 20 0.23 6.75 1.68
CA SER A 20 -0.81 7.24 2.59
C SER A 20 -0.36 8.43 3.44
N TYR A 21 0.89 8.43 3.90
CA TYR A 21 1.45 9.52 4.69
C TYR A 21 1.41 10.87 3.96
N LYS A 22 1.48 10.84 2.63
CA LYS A 22 1.59 12.04 1.79
C LYS A 22 0.24 12.56 1.33
N ILE A 23 -0.85 11.83 1.55
CA ILE A 23 -2.20 12.20 1.07
C ILE A 23 -2.66 13.55 1.63
N GLU A 24 -2.35 13.86 2.89
CA GLU A 24 -2.71 15.17 3.47
C GLU A 24 -1.81 16.33 3.02
N VAL A 25 -0.61 16.03 2.54
CA VAL A 25 0.35 17.03 2.07
C VAL A 25 0.09 17.37 0.59
N LYS A 26 -0.41 16.39 -0.20
CA LYS A 26 -0.69 16.48 -1.65
C LYS A 26 0.43 17.13 -2.47
N LYS A 27 1.68 16.98 -2.03
CA LYS A 27 2.86 17.55 -2.69
C LYS A 27 3.94 16.49 -2.85
N TRP A 28 4.50 16.46 -4.05
CA TRP A 28 5.72 15.74 -4.38
C TRP A 28 6.63 16.64 -5.22
N PRO A 29 7.93 16.77 -4.89
CA PRO A 29 8.61 16.20 -3.72
C PRO A 29 8.25 16.92 -2.42
N GLY A 30 8.33 16.21 -1.29
CA GLY A 30 8.11 16.78 0.04
C GLY A 30 9.19 17.82 0.37
N ARG A 31 8.78 19.03 0.77
CA ARG A 31 9.73 20.08 1.17
C ARG A 31 10.06 19.90 2.65
N LYS A 32 11.22 20.40 3.11
CA LYS A 32 11.62 20.34 4.55
C LYS A 32 10.53 20.83 5.50
N GLN A 33 9.77 21.84 5.06
CA GLN A 33 8.65 22.46 5.76
C GLN A 33 7.44 21.53 5.96
N ASP A 34 7.30 20.48 5.14
CA ASP A 34 6.19 19.51 5.26
C ASP A 34 6.52 18.34 6.20
N LYS A 35 7.79 18.22 6.67
CA LYS A 35 8.28 17.07 7.44
C LYS A 35 7.49 16.87 8.74
N GLU A 36 7.23 17.93 9.49
CA GLU A 36 6.50 17.83 10.75
C GLU A 36 5.05 17.36 10.53
N LYS A 37 4.39 17.87 9.48
CA LYS A 37 3.04 17.45 9.11
C LYS A 37 3.00 15.98 8.70
N LEU A 38 4.00 15.54 7.93
CA LEU A 38 4.15 14.15 7.50
C LEU A 38 4.33 13.20 8.70
N GLU A 39 5.20 13.55 9.65
CA GLU A 39 5.43 12.73 10.85
C GLU A 39 4.21 12.67 11.77
N LYS A 40 3.48 13.79 11.92
CA LYS A 40 2.21 13.81 12.67
C LYS A 40 1.17 12.89 12.04
N HIS A 41 0.97 13.01 10.72
CA HIS A 41 0.00 12.18 10.02
C HIS A 41 0.39 10.69 10.01
N LYS A 42 1.68 10.40 9.80
CA LYS A 42 2.25 9.06 9.96
C LYS A 42 1.91 8.45 11.32
N LYS A 43 2.12 9.22 12.40
CA LYS A 43 1.83 8.77 13.76
C LYS A 43 0.35 8.48 13.98
N VAL A 44 -0.54 9.34 13.47
CA VAL A 44 -1.99 9.12 13.51
C VAL A 44 -2.35 7.78 12.84
N ILE A 45 -1.83 7.52 11.65
CA ILE A 45 -2.07 6.27 10.93
C ILE A 45 -1.55 5.07 11.73
N GLN A 46 -0.31 5.12 12.23
CA GLN A 46 0.28 4.04 13.04
C GLN A 46 -0.54 3.75 14.31
N ASP A 47 -0.97 4.78 15.03
CA ASP A 47 -1.78 4.65 16.24
C ASP A 47 -3.15 4.04 15.95
N ARG A 48 -3.78 4.41 14.82
CA ARG A 48 -5.03 3.82 14.36
C ARG A 48 -4.89 2.35 14.00
N PHE A 49 -3.84 1.96 13.28
CA PHE A 49 -3.57 0.54 13.00
C PHE A 49 -3.34 -0.28 14.27
N LYS A 50 -2.65 0.28 15.25
CA LYS A 50 -2.47 -0.36 16.55
C LYS A 50 -3.80 -0.50 17.30
N LYS A 51 -4.61 0.55 17.34
CA LYS A 51 -5.88 0.59 18.09
C LYS A 51 -6.95 -0.28 17.45
N GLU A 52 -7.12 -0.20 16.13
CA GLU A 52 -8.25 -0.76 15.41
C GLU A 52 -7.94 -2.13 14.80
N MET A 53 -6.67 -2.43 14.53
CA MET A 53 -6.25 -3.74 14.01
C MET A 53 -5.28 -4.48 14.94
N GLY A 54 -4.77 -3.87 16.02
CA GLY A 54 -3.73 -4.51 16.84
C GLY A 54 -2.43 -4.72 16.07
N LEU A 55 -2.14 -3.89 15.07
CA LEU A 55 -0.95 -3.99 14.23
C LEU A 55 0.06 -2.90 14.55
N LEU A 56 1.32 -3.29 14.74
CA LEU A 56 2.44 -2.36 14.84
C LEU A 56 3.09 -2.24 13.47
N ILE A 57 2.99 -1.07 12.84
CA ILE A 57 3.40 -0.87 11.45
C ILE A 57 4.51 0.18 11.37
N ASP A 58 5.49 -0.09 10.51
CA ASP A 58 6.61 0.81 10.20
C ASP A 58 7.40 1.26 11.43
N ILE A 59 7.58 0.34 12.38
CA ILE A 59 8.44 0.52 13.55
C ILE A 59 9.81 -0.10 13.23
N PRO A 60 10.92 0.65 13.29
CA PRO A 60 12.26 0.11 13.09
C PRO A 60 12.56 -1.03 14.08
N ARG A 61 13.13 -2.14 13.59
CA ARG A 61 13.66 -3.21 14.43
C ARG A 61 15.14 -2.94 14.76
N GLN A 62 15.62 -3.43 15.91
CA GLN A 62 16.99 -3.18 16.39
C GLN A 62 18.10 -3.68 15.45
N ILE A 63 17.85 -4.72 14.67
CA ILE A 63 18.88 -5.35 13.83
C ILE A 63 18.78 -4.89 12.38
N SER A 64 17.61 -5.05 11.75
CA SER A 64 17.33 -4.54 10.40
C SER A 64 15.83 -4.62 10.08
N GLY A 65 15.39 -3.78 9.14
CA GLY A 65 14.01 -3.77 8.65
C GLY A 65 13.02 -3.09 9.60
N THR A 66 11.74 -3.26 9.29
CA THR A 66 10.62 -2.68 10.03
C THR A 66 9.76 -3.80 10.62
N THR A 67 8.74 -3.44 11.40
CA THR A 67 7.73 -4.40 11.85
C THR A 67 6.84 -4.93 10.72
N ASN A 68 6.93 -4.35 9.51
CA ASN A 68 6.18 -4.80 8.35
C ASN A 68 6.64 -6.19 7.95
N ASP A 69 5.73 -7.14 8.01
CA ASP A 69 5.95 -8.51 7.64
C ASP A 69 4.76 -9.05 6.84
N GLY A 70 4.85 -10.31 6.42
CA GLY A 70 3.78 -10.99 5.69
C GLY A 70 2.47 -11.16 6.49
N ASN A 71 2.45 -10.90 7.79
CA ASN A 71 1.20 -10.89 8.54
C ASN A 71 0.53 -9.52 8.44
N THR A 72 1.35 -8.46 8.47
CA THR A 72 0.91 -7.07 8.37
C THR A 72 0.24 -6.78 7.03
N ASP A 73 0.88 -7.15 5.92
CA ASP A 73 0.33 -6.94 4.57
C ASP A 73 -0.99 -7.72 4.34
N ARG A 74 -1.06 -8.98 4.76
CA ARG A 74 -2.26 -9.83 4.64
C ARG A 74 -3.43 -9.23 5.39
N ARG A 75 -3.22 -8.73 6.61
CA ARG A 75 -4.29 -8.11 7.40
C ARG A 75 -4.74 -6.77 6.82
N PHE A 76 -3.80 -5.98 6.28
CA PHE A 76 -4.13 -4.75 5.54
C PHE A 76 -5.05 -5.03 4.34
N PHE A 77 -4.69 -6.00 3.50
CA PHE A 77 -5.47 -6.31 2.30
C PHE A 77 -6.75 -7.11 2.58
N ALA A 78 -6.84 -7.82 3.71
CA ALA A 78 -8.03 -8.59 4.10
C ALA A 78 -9.22 -7.70 4.52
N ASN A 79 -8.96 -6.49 5.03
CA ASN A 79 -10.02 -5.54 5.40
C ASN A 79 -9.86 -4.20 4.67
N PRO A 80 -10.18 -4.15 3.36
CA PRO A 80 -9.96 -2.95 2.54
C PRO A 80 -10.79 -1.75 3.01
N THR A 81 -11.94 -1.98 3.66
CA THR A 81 -12.77 -0.90 4.22
C THR A 81 -12.04 -0.19 5.36
N LEU A 82 -11.58 -0.95 6.37
CA LEU A 82 -10.87 -0.38 7.51
C LEU A 82 -9.49 0.17 7.10
N SER A 83 -8.79 -0.51 6.19
CA SER A 83 -7.52 -0.02 5.64
C SER A 83 -7.68 1.30 4.89
N SER A 84 -8.73 1.43 4.07
CA SER A 84 -9.06 2.68 3.37
C SER A 84 -9.39 3.80 4.36
N ASP A 85 -10.20 3.51 5.38
CA ASP A 85 -10.58 4.48 6.40
C ASP A 85 -9.39 4.97 7.24
N ILE A 86 -8.47 4.07 7.59
CA ILE A 86 -7.26 4.44 8.35
C ILE A 86 -6.28 5.23 7.48
N THR A 87 -6.02 4.80 6.25
CA THR A 87 -4.97 5.36 5.39
C THR A 87 -5.42 6.54 4.52
N GLY A 88 -6.74 6.73 4.34
CA GLY A 88 -7.28 7.68 3.37
C GLY A 88 -7.07 7.26 1.91
N LEU A 89 -6.58 6.03 1.65
CA LEU A 89 -6.48 5.48 0.31
C LEU A 89 -7.86 5.07 -0.20
N ASP A 90 -8.08 5.16 -1.52
CA ASP A 90 -9.32 4.67 -2.12
C ASP A 90 -9.48 3.15 -1.91
N MET A 91 -10.65 2.74 -1.42
CA MET A 91 -10.94 1.33 -1.15
C MET A 91 -10.86 0.46 -2.42
N LYS A 92 -11.29 0.97 -3.58
CA LYS A 92 -11.24 0.20 -4.84
C LYS A 92 -9.79 -0.02 -5.25
N LEU A 93 -8.91 0.97 -5.03
CA LEU A 93 -7.47 0.84 -5.24
C LEU A 93 -6.89 -0.30 -4.39
N ILE A 94 -7.17 -0.33 -3.08
CA ILE A 94 -6.69 -1.40 -2.17
C ILE A 94 -7.20 -2.78 -2.64
N LYS A 95 -8.49 -2.89 -3.00
CA LYS A 95 -9.08 -4.14 -3.49
C LYS A 95 -8.42 -4.63 -4.78
N ARG A 96 -8.12 -3.72 -5.71
CA ARG A 96 -7.47 -4.06 -6.99
C ARG A 96 -6.05 -4.55 -6.80
N PHE A 97 -5.26 -3.90 -5.95
CA PHE A 97 -3.93 -4.39 -5.60
C PHE A 97 -3.99 -5.76 -4.94
N SER A 98 -4.91 -5.96 -3.99
CA SER A 98 -5.08 -7.26 -3.35
C SER A 98 -5.41 -8.38 -4.35
N LEU A 99 -6.31 -8.14 -5.31
CA LEU A 99 -6.66 -9.14 -6.31
C LEU A 99 -5.48 -9.43 -7.24
N THR A 100 -4.79 -8.39 -7.71
CA THR A 100 -3.61 -8.51 -8.57
C THR A 100 -2.53 -9.35 -7.88
N LEU A 101 -2.23 -9.04 -6.61
CA LEU A 101 -1.27 -9.78 -5.80
C LEU A 101 -1.68 -11.24 -5.58
N ARG A 102 -2.98 -11.54 -5.44
CA ARG A 102 -3.49 -12.93 -5.35
C ARG A 102 -3.29 -13.68 -6.65
N ILE A 103 -3.60 -13.07 -7.79
CA ILE A 103 -3.47 -13.69 -9.11
C ILE A 103 -2.00 -14.03 -9.39
N ILE A 104 -1.09 -13.08 -9.23
CA ILE A 104 0.36 -13.32 -9.47
C ILE A 104 0.99 -14.30 -8.48
N SER A 105 0.35 -14.50 -7.32
CA SER A 105 0.80 -15.45 -6.30
C SER A 105 0.07 -16.79 -6.39
N SER A 106 -0.87 -16.94 -7.35
CA SER A 106 -1.54 -18.19 -7.62
C SER A 106 -0.69 -19.05 -8.55
N GLU A 107 -0.80 -20.37 -8.41
CA GLU A 107 -0.17 -21.35 -9.31
C GLU A 107 -1.09 -21.75 -10.46
N GLN A 108 -2.10 -20.92 -10.76
CA GLN A 108 -3.12 -21.20 -11.76
C GLN A 108 -2.77 -20.51 -13.08
N GLU A 109 -3.25 -21.06 -14.19
CA GLU A 109 -3.22 -20.35 -15.48
C GLU A 109 -4.08 -19.08 -15.39
N ILE A 110 -3.54 -18.00 -15.94
CA ILE A 110 -4.17 -16.67 -15.92
C ILE A 110 -4.66 -16.39 -17.33
N ASP A 111 -5.93 -15.98 -17.45
CA ASP A 111 -6.44 -15.36 -18.66
C ASP A 111 -5.76 -13.98 -18.82
N GLU A 112 -4.81 -13.90 -19.75
CA GLU A 112 -3.97 -12.72 -19.97
C GLU A 112 -4.81 -11.50 -20.38
N ASP A 113 -5.80 -11.68 -21.26
CA ASP A 113 -6.67 -10.59 -21.73
C ASP A 113 -7.53 -10.03 -20.60
N ALA A 114 -8.11 -10.91 -19.78
CA ALA A 114 -8.90 -10.51 -18.63
C ALA A 114 -8.03 -9.84 -17.56
N PHE A 115 -6.80 -10.34 -17.35
CA PHE A 115 -5.86 -9.79 -16.40
C PHE A 115 -5.36 -8.42 -16.82
N GLU A 116 -4.91 -8.24 -18.07
CA GLU A 116 -4.48 -6.96 -18.61
C GLU A 116 -5.60 -5.91 -18.53
N LYS A 117 -6.82 -6.27 -18.93
CA LYS A 117 -7.96 -5.37 -18.83
C LYS A 117 -8.23 -4.97 -17.38
N TYR A 118 -8.04 -5.87 -16.42
CA TYR A 118 -8.23 -5.58 -15.00
C TYR A 118 -7.12 -4.70 -14.42
N THR A 119 -5.86 -4.90 -14.80
CA THR A 119 -4.67 -4.19 -14.29
C THR A 119 -4.39 -2.85 -14.99
N PHE A 120 -4.82 -2.66 -16.23
CA PHE A 120 -4.68 -1.37 -16.95
C PHE A 120 -5.57 -0.26 -16.37
N HIS A 121 -6.66 -0.62 -15.70
CA HIS A 121 -7.56 0.33 -15.06
C HIS A 121 -7.06 0.92 -13.72
N PRO A 122 -6.35 0.19 -12.84
CA PRO A 122 -5.77 0.75 -11.62
C PRO A 122 -4.79 1.88 -11.87
N GLU A 123 -3.94 1.83 -12.90
CA GLU A 123 -3.05 2.96 -13.24
C GLU A 123 -3.85 4.22 -13.60
N LYS A 124 -4.89 4.08 -14.44
CA LYS A 124 -5.79 5.18 -14.78
C LYS A 124 -6.51 5.73 -13.55
N LEU A 125 -6.99 4.86 -12.66
CA LEU A 125 -7.63 5.24 -11.41
C LEU A 125 -6.64 5.96 -10.48
N TYR A 126 -5.40 5.48 -10.40
CA TYR A 126 -4.34 6.09 -9.62
C TYR A 126 -4.01 7.49 -10.14
N VAL A 127 -3.80 7.64 -11.44
CA VAL A 127 -3.55 8.95 -12.07
C VAL A 127 -4.73 9.89 -11.86
N GLN A 128 -5.97 9.41 -11.99
CA GLN A 128 -7.15 10.24 -11.75
C GLN A 128 -7.25 10.73 -10.29
N LEU A 129 -6.96 9.88 -9.32
CA LEU A 129 -7.10 10.20 -7.90
C LEU A 129 -5.88 10.95 -7.34
N TYR A 130 -4.70 10.70 -7.89
CA TYR A 130 -3.42 11.03 -7.28
C TYR A 130 -2.39 11.56 -8.28
N ASN A 131 -2.81 12.29 -9.32
CA ASN A 131 -1.95 12.93 -10.32
C ASN A 131 -0.79 13.81 -9.77
N TRP A 132 -0.88 14.21 -8.49
CA TRP A 132 0.13 14.98 -7.78
C TRP A 132 1.30 14.13 -7.25
N TYR A 133 1.22 12.79 -7.34
CA TYR A 133 2.23 11.86 -6.84
C TYR A 133 2.73 10.92 -7.95
N TYR A 134 4.05 10.85 -8.12
CA TYR A 134 4.65 9.95 -9.11
C TYR A 134 4.53 8.49 -8.65
N MET A 135 3.84 7.66 -9.44
CA MET A 135 3.79 6.22 -9.22
C MET A 135 5.17 5.61 -9.49
N PRO A 136 5.84 4.98 -8.51
CA PRO A 136 7.17 4.43 -8.76
C PRO A 136 7.09 3.22 -9.70
N ALA A 137 8.00 3.11 -10.67
CA ALA A 137 8.03 2.13 -11.78
C ALA A 137 8.05 0.63 -11.41
N THR A 138 8.00 0.32 -10.12
CA THR A 138 8.09 -1.04 -9.55
C THR A 138 6.85 -1.37 -8.71
N CYS A 139 5.81 -0.54 -8.80
CA CYS A 139 4.50 -0.87 -8.27
C CYS A 139 3.85 -1.77 -9.33
N PRO A 140 3.43 -3.00 -8.97
CA PRO A 140 2.80 -3.92 -9.91
C PRO A 140 1.47 -3.40 -10.43
#